data_AF-A0A950AMY8-F1
#
_entry.id   AF-A0A950AMY8-F1
#
_cell.length_a   1.000
_cell.length_b   1.000
_cell.length_c   1.000
_cell.angle_alpha   90.00
_cell.angle_beta   90.00
_cell.angle_gamma   90.00
#
_symmetry.space_group_name_H-M   'P 1'
#
loop_
_entity.id
_entity.type
_entity.pdbx_description
1 polymer ?
#
loop_
_entity_poly.entity_id
_entity_poly.type
_entity_poly.pdbx_seq_one_letter_code
_entity_poly.pdbx_strand_id
1 'polypeptide(L)'
;MLWRPLCLARAWSAAGLLTCSMLVTSAPAEPSEPAPPADAVTEIVQVLKAGAAGDLNLDVRGQGRDRVRVAIRNTSVKRLNVVLPPGLVAASAIGQARPGGGFQSMGLGSISNPPGAFGEFQDRPRGTGFQSVAPDDVGVNTVIVPAGQTVEMSVPAVCLNFGLPTPTSRDRFELVDVDDYTRDPRARKALRTLATTGTSHGVAQAAAWRVFNHVPFELMLARASNVVNVHEVALASRLVLALDTSPEGDRIDPADLTESRVFVRIQGDCPLADEAKRLAGELGGLHLLGLPVRVVGDDETPNALAPALYLKVILTGSQKGETRGRLLVLVSFASPAEDWSPLGKTTFIEGSSVSVLDGPGLARALDRALAFAFVGVTTARHGPRSTTLRVENRLPFSLARVMIKPSGSSGSVAVPFKGVGIGPARAGRVSIEAPGGTVDRVTLTGL
;
A
#
# COMPACT_ATOMS: atom_id res chain seq x y z
N MET A 1 20.39 -18.05 65.25
CA MET A 1 20.26 -17.66 63.83
C MET A 1 18.96 -16.88 63.67
N LEU A 2 19.07 -15.65 63.17
CA LEU A 2 18.09 -14.58 63.31
C LEU A 2 16.78 -14.83 62.55
N TRP A 3 15.68 -14.93 63.29
CA TRP A 3 14.31 -14.73 62.80
C TRP A 3 13.90 -13.28 63.13
N ARG A 4 13.34 -12.56 62.16
CA ARG A 4 12.64 -11.29 62.38
C ARG A 4 11.24 -11.37 61.78
N PRO A 5 10.18 -11.26 62.59
CA PRO A 5 8.89 -10.72 62.18
C PRO A 5 8.88 -9.21 62.47
N LEU A 6 8.34 -8.38 61.57
CA LEU A 6 8.08 -6.97 61.87
C LEU A 6 6.60 -6.64 61.67
N CYS A 7 6.05 -6.30 62.83
CA CYS A 7 4.73 -5.90 63.25
C CYS A 7 3.96 -4.89 62.38
N LEU A 8 2.65 -5.14 62.34
CA LEU A 8 1.57 -4.15 62.35
C LEU A 8 1.66 -3.23 63.59
N ALA A 9 1.52 -1.92 63.40
CA ALA A 9 0.94 -1.02 64.41
C ALA A 9 0.46 0.32 63.81
N ARG A 10 -0.86 0.56 63.99
CA ARG A 10 -1.56 1.83 64.31
C ARG A 10 -1.36 3.02 63.35
N ALA A 11 -2.34 3.53 62.60
CA ALA A 11 -3.70 3.97 62.94
C ALA A 11 -3.75 5.18 63.92
N TRP A 12 -4.40 6.25 63.43
CA TRP A 12 -4.94 7.46 64.09
C TRP A 12 -4.03 8.69 64.20
N SER A 13 -4.31 9.70 63.36
CA SER A 13 -4.58 11.08 63.79
C SER A 13 -5.31 11.84 62.67
N ALA A 14 -6.50 12.31 63.01
CA ALA A 14 -7.40 13.10 62.17
C ALA A 14 -7.28 14.59 62.51
N ALA A 15 -7.77 15.41 61.58
CA ALA A 15 -8.24 16.78 61.74
C ALA A 15 -7.19 17.91 61.91
N GLY A 16 -7.20 18.84 60.94
CA GLY A 16 -6.68 20.18 61.14
C GLY A 16 -6.34 20.90 59.83
N LEU A 17 -7.09 21.99 59.58
CA LEU A 17 -6.78 23.11 58.67
C LEU A 17 -7.25 23.02 57.20
N LEU A 18 -8.55 23.32 57.08
CA LEU A 18 -9.08 24.31 56.13
C LEU A 18 -8.17 25.55 55.98
N THR A 19 -8.25 26.16 54.79
CA THR A 19 -7.72 27.48 54.36
C THR A 19 -6.25 27.57 53.94
N CYS A 20 -6.01 27.52 52.63
CA CYS A 20 -5.21 28.53 51.92
C CYS A 20 -5.33 28.38 50.39
N SER A 21 -6.02 29.36 49.82
CA SER A 21 -5.63 30.13 48.63
C SER A 21 -5.35 29.42 47.32
N MET A 22 -6.29 29.68 46.40
CA MET A 22 -6.11 29.60 44.95
C MET A 22 -4.83 30.31 44.51
N LEU A 23 -3.91 29.54 43.92
CA LEU A 23 -2.90 30.06 43.00
C LEU A 23 -3.02 29.24 41.72
N VAL A 24 -3.95 29.68 40.88
CA VAL A 24 -3.96 29.33 39.45
C VAL A 24 -2.74 30.00 38.85
N THR A 25 -1.67 29.22 38.65
CA THR A 25 -0.58 29.62 37.78
C THR A 25 -1.09 29.53 36.35
N SER A 26 -1.54 30.66 35.82
CA SER A 26 -1.73 30.85 34.38
C SER A 26 -0.38 30.62 33.70
N ALA A 27 -0.25 29.46 33.05
CA ALA A 27 0.82 29.25 32.08
C ALA A 27 0.74 30.39 31.03
N PRO A 28 1.87 30.99 30.63
CA PRO A 28 1.87 31.93 29.51
C PRO A 28 1.27 31.20 28.31
N ALA A 29 0.16 31.75 27.80
CA ALA A 29 -0.47 31.27 26.58
C ALA A 29 0.61 31.25 25.48
N GLU A 30 0.87 30.07 24.93
CA GLU A 30 1.61 29.96 23.69
C GLU A 30 0.95 30.91 22.67
N PRO A 31 1.72 31.72 21.94
CA PRO A 31 1.16 32.64 20.95
C PRO A 31 0.32 31.81 19.99
N SER A 32 -1.01 32.02 20.07
CA SER A 32 -1.97 31.34 19.24
C SER A 32 -1.60 31.59 17.78
N GLU A 33 -1.26 30.51 17.09
CA GLU A 33 -1.06 30.50 15.64
C GLU A 33 -2.28 31.22 15.01
N PRO A 34 -2.08 32.33 14.28
CA PRO A 34 -3.19 33.14 13.82
C PRO A 34 -4.07 32.28 12.90
N ALA A 35 -5.30 32.03 13.35
CA ALA A 35 -6.31 31.40 12.53
C ALA A 35 -6.45 32.24 11.23
N PRO A 36 -6.38 31.60 10.05
CA PRO A 36 -6.39 32.33 8.79
C PRO A 36 -7.72 33.08 8.62
N PRO A 37 -7.70 34.27 8.00
CA PRO A 37 -8.91 35.03 7.72
C PRO A 37 -9.85 34.21 6.84
N ALA A 38 -11.16 34.29 7.15
CA ALA A 38 -12.23 33.52 6.49
C ALA A 38 -12.35 33.80 4.97
N ASP A 39 -11.71 34.87 4.46
CA ASP A 39 -11.76 35.32 3.07
C ASP A 39 -10.50 34.98 2.24
N ALA A 40 -9.66 34.05 2.70
CA ALA A 40 -8.46 33.66 1.96
C ALA A 40 -8.84 32.91 0.65
N VAL A 41 -8.83 33.64 -0.47
CA VAL A 41 -9.00 33.09 -1.82
C VAL A 41 -8.00 31.95 -2.02
N THR A 42 -8.53 30.73 -2.16
CA THR A 42 -7.75 29.51 -2.35
C THR A 42 -7.77 29.15 -3.82
N GLU A 43 -6.59 28.98 -4.41
CA GLU A 43 -6.42 28.69 -5.84
C GLU A 43 -5.78 27.31 -6.03
N ILE A 44 -6.35 26.47 -6.90
CA ILE A 44 -5.79 25.16 -7.23
C ILE A 44 -4.83 25.32 -8.40
N VAL A 45 -3.57 24.94 -8.22
CA VAL A 45 -2.51 25.12 -9.23
C VAL A 45 -1.71 23.83 -9.41
N GLN A 46 -1.24 23.57 -10.64
CA GLN A 46 -0.31 22.47 -10.92
C GLN A 46 1.12 22.89 -10.60
N VAL A 47 1.88 22.04 -9.91
CA VAL A 47 3.21 22.39 -9.36
C VAL A 47 4.18 22.94 -10.42
N LEU A 48 4.24 22.32 -11.60
CA LEU A 48 5.15 22.75 -12.68
C LEU A 48 4.70 24.08 -13.31
N LYS A 49 3.40 24.26 -13.54
CA LYS A 49 2.85 25.50 -14.12
C LYS A 49 3.03 26.69 -13.17
N ALA A 50 2.77 26.50 -11.89
CA ALA A 50 2.95 27.53 -10.87
C ALA A 50 4.43 27.84 -10.61
N GLY A 51 5.31 26.85 -10.70
CA GLY A 51 6.76 27.07 -10.69
C GLY A 51 7.23 27.93 -11.87
N ALA A 52 6.79 27.60 -13.09
CA ALA A 52 7.11 28.39 -14.28
C ALA A 52 6.54 29.82 -14.26
N ALA A 53 5.37 30.01 -13.65
CA ALA A 53 4.75 31.32 -13.46
C ALA A 53 5.45 32.17 -12.36
N GLY A 54 6.31 31.58 -11.55
CA GLY A 54 6.99 32.26 -10.43
C GLY A 54 6.15 32.37 -9.15
N ASP A 55 5.00 31.68 -9.08
CA ASP A 55 4.12 31.62 -7.90
C ASP A 55 4.61 30.63 -6.85
N LEU A 56 5.47 29.68 -7.26
CA LEU A 56 6.12 28.71 -6.39
C LEU A 56 7.64 28.72 -6.61
N ASN A 57 8.38 28.58 -5.51
CA ASN A 57 9.79 28.22 -5.52
C ASN A 57 9.96 26.79 -4.99
N LEU A 58 10.65 25.94 -5.75
CA LEU A 58 10.81 24.51 -5.49
C LEU A 58 12.27 24.20 -5.14
N ASP A 59 12.51 23.55 -3.98
CA ASP A 59 13.81 22.95 -3.66
C ASP A 59 13.64 21.44 -3.51
N VAL A 60 14.25 20.67 -4.42
CA VAL A 60 14.13 19.22 -4.48
C VAL A 60 15.48 18.58 -4.19
N ARG A 61 15.53 17.73 -3.16
CA ARG A 61 16.77 17.13 -2.64
C ARG A 61 16.66 15.63 -2.45
N GLY A 62 17.78 14.94 -2.64
CA GLY A 62 17.86 13.50 -2.40
C GLY A 62 17.59 13.16 -0.92
N GLN A 63 16.89 12.07 -0.68
CA GLN A 63 16.64 11.57 0.68
C GLN A 63 16.84 10.05 0.73
N GLY A 64 17.96 9.56 0.18
CA GLY A 64 18.25 8.14 0.12
C GLY A 64 17.73 7.50 -1.16
N ARG A 65 17.43 6.20 -1.08
CA ARG A 65 17.17 5.35 -2.26
C ARG A 65 15.73 5.38 -2.75
N ASP A 66 14.80 5.69 -1.86
CA ASP A 66 13.36 5.48 -2.05
C ASP A 66 12.56 6.76 -1.84
N ARG A 67 13.22 7.89 -1.59
CA ARG A 67 12.59 9.14 -1.16
C ARG A 67 13.35 10.36 -1.71
N VAL A 68 12.59 11.42 -1.95
CA VAL A 68 13.08 12.76 -2.28
C VAL A 68 12.39 13.76 -1.36
N ARG A 69 13.14 14.71 -0.81
CA ARG A 69 12.58 15.84 -0.04
C ARG A 69 12.21 16.94 -1.03
N VAL A 70 10.96 17.38 -0.97
CA VAL A 70 10.44 18.49 -1.78
C VAL A 70 10.02 19.60 -0.83
N ALA A 71 10.63 20.77 -0.97
CA ALA A 71 10.22 22.00 -0.30
C ALA A 71 9.53 22.91 -1.31
N ILE A 72 8.28 23.26 -1.03
CA ILE A 72 7.46 24.14 -1.87
C ILE A 72 7.24 25.43 -1.10
N ARG A 73 7.79 26.53 -1.59
CA ARG A 73 7.56 27.87 -1.05
C ARG A 73 6.58 28.62 -1.94
N ASN A 74 5.48 29.07 -1.34
CA ASN A 74 4.52 29.93 -2.03
C ASN A 74 5.02 31.38 -1.99
N THR A 75 5.32 31.94 -3.17
CA THR A 75 5.77 33.33 -3.36
C THR A 75 4.61 34.27 -3.69
N SER A 76 3.42 33.73 -3.93
CA SER A 76 2.20 34.51 -4.15
C SER A 76 1.59 35.03 -2.83
N VAL A 77 0.63 35.95 -2.97
CA VAL A 77 -0.18 36.47 -1.86
C VAL A 77 -1.39 35.60 -1.52
N LYS A 78 -1.69 34.59 -2.35
CA LYS A 78 -2.87 33.73 -2.20
C LYS A 78 -2.49 32.42 -1.52
N ARG A 79 -3.48 31.74 -0.94
CA ARG A 79 -3.31 30.35 -0.52
C ARG A 79 -3.38 29.45 -1.76
N LEU A 80 -2.40 28.57 -1.91
CA LEU A 80 -2.33 27.66 -3.06
C LEU A 80 -2.59 26.22 -2.63
N ASN A 81 -3.47 25.54 -3.36
CA ASN A 81 -3.65 24.09 -3.33
C ASN A 81 -2.83 23.50 -4.48
N VAL A 82 -1.60 23.11 -4.19
CA VAL A 82 -0.63 22.65 -5.19
C VAL A 82 -0.87 21.18 -5.50
N VAL A 83 -1.19 20.88 -6.76
CA VAL A 83 -1.35 19.52 -7.28
C VAL A 83 -0.02 19.01 -7.82
N LEU A 84 0.39 17.81 -7.37
CA LEU A 84 1.51 17.08 -7.97
C LEU A 84 0.96 16.05 -8.96
N PRO A 85 1.14 16.25 -10.27
CA PRO A 85 0.65 15.30 -11.27
C PRO A 85 1.45 13.98 -11.22
N PRO A 86 0.86 12.86 -11.70
CA PRO A 86 1.61 11.62 -11.90
C PRO A 86 2.61 11.78 -13.05
N GLY A 87 3.75 11.09 -12.95
CA GLY A 87 4.81 11.20 -13.95
C GLY A 87 5.83 12.31 -13.68
N LEU A 88 5.86 12.90 -12.48
CA LEU A 88 6.94 13.81 -12.12
C LEU A 88 8.28 13.08 -12.00
N VAL A 89 9.33 13.76 -12.45
CA VAL A 89 10.72 13.32 -12.32
C VAL A 89 11.51 14.39 -11.58
N ALA A 90 12.24 13.98 -10.54
CA ALA A 90 13.32 14.77 -9.98
C ALA A 90 14.57 14.48 -10.83
N ALA A 91 14.76 15.28 -11.86
CA ALA A 91 15.85 15.16 -12.83
C ALA A 91 17.13 15.75 -12.25
N SER A 92 18.25 15.05 -12.44
CA SER A 92 19.55 15.61 -12.05
C SER A 92 19.83 16.88 -12.88
N ALA A 93 20.07 17.99 -12.19
CA ALA A 93 20.36 19.26 -12.84
C ALA A 93 21.62 19.17 -13.72
N ILE A 94 21.49 19.62 -14.97
CA ILE A 94 22.60 19.71 -15.94
C ILE A 94 23.69 20.63 -15.34
N GLY A 95 24.88 20.09 -15.08
CA GLY A 95 26.02 20.84 -14.55
C GLY A 95 26.52 20.41 -13.16
N GLN A 96 25.81 19.51 -12.47
CA GLN A 96 26.32 18.94 -11.22
C GLN A 96 27.22 17.70 -11.42
N ALA A 97 27.44 17.25 -12.66
CA ALA A 97 28.23 16.06 -12.96
C ALA A 97 29.62 16.09 -12.28
N ARG A 98 29.87 15.13 -11.38
CA ARG A 98 31.20 14.88 -10.85
C ARG A 98 32.09 14.27 -11.94
N PRO A 99 33.42 14.42 -11.86
CA PRO A 99 34.32 13.70 -12.77
C PRO A 99 34.09 12.20 -12.62
N GLY A 100 33.48 11.56 -13.63
CA GLY A 100 33.21 10.12 -13.65
C GLY A 100 31.75 9.65 -13.58
N GLY A 101 30.74 10.53 -13.54
CA GLY A 101 29.35 10.10 -13.68
C GLY A 101 28.31 11.15 -13.27
N GLY A 102 27.23 11.27 -14.05
CA GLY A 102 26.06 12.09 -13.70
C GLY A 102 25.37 11.59 -12.42
N PHE A 103 24.53 12.42 -11.81
CA PHE A 103 23.72 11.99 -10.67
C PHE A 103 22.42 11.31 -11.11
N GLN A 104 21.89 10.49 -10.22
CA GLN A 104 20.73 9.64 -10.46
C GLN A 104 19.42 10.46 -10.47
N SER A 105 18.66 10.38 -11.55
CA SER A 105 17.29 10.94 -11.61
C SER A 105 16.29 10.00 -10.95
N MET A 106 15.21 10.57 -10.41
CA MET A 106 14.21 9.83 -9.63
C MET A 106 12.78 10.06 -10.16
N GLY A 107 12.04 8.98 -10.41
CA GLY A 107 10.61 9.05 -10.70
C GLY A 107 9.80 9.14 -9.41
N LEU A 108 8.87 10.09 -9.31
CA LEU A 108 8.14 10.35 -8.07
C LEU A 108 6.80 9.62 -8.02
N GLY A 109 6.43 9.15 -6.82
CA GLY A 109 5.14 8.57 -6.50
C GLY A 109 4.21 9.54 -5.77
N SER A 110 3.12 9.03 -5.17
CA SER A 110 2.19 9.84 -4.38
C SER A 110 2.80 10.31 -3.05
N ILE A 111 2.53 11.57 -2.69
CA ILE A 111 2.98 12.20 -1.44
C ILE A 111 2.41 11.53 -0.18
N SER A 112 1.27 10.85 -0.30
CA SER A 112 0.53 10.28 0.84
C SER A 112 1.07 8.91 1.28
N ASN A 113 2.04 8.37 0.55
CA ASN A 113 2.45 6.98 0.72
C ASN A 113 3.39 6.76 1.93
N PRO A 114 3.15 5.68 2.70
CA PRO A 114 4.07 5.23 3.74
C PRO A 114 5.38 4.67 3.15
N PRO A 115 6.43 4.51 3.97
CA PRO A 115 7.69 3.90 3.54
C PRO A 115 7.48 2.51 2.94
N GLY A 116 8.11 2.25 1.80
CA GLY A 116 7.97 0.99 1.05
C GLY A 116 6.85 0.97 0.02
N ALA A 117 5.96 1.97 -0.02
CA ALA A 117 4.88 2.08 -1.00
C ALA A 117 5.21 3.10 -2.12
N PHE A 118 4.74 2.83 -3.34
CA PHE A 118 4.90 3.71 -4.51
C PHE A 118 3.58 3.83 -5.30
N GLY A 119 3.28 5.03 -5.81
CA GLY A 119 2.08 5.29 -6.60
C GLY A 119 0.80 5.58 -5.80
N GLU A 120 -0.29 5.88 -6.49
CA GLU A 120 -1.57 6.19 -5.86
C GLU A 120 -2.39 4.92 -5.66
N PHE A 121 -2.78 4.62 -4.42
CA PHE A 121 -3.66 3.49 -4.13
C PHE A 121 -5.10 3.97 -4.18
N GLN A 122 -5.65 4.13 -5.39
CA GLN A 122 -7.02 4.59 -5.57
C GLN A 122 -8.01 3.51 -5.09
N ASP A 123 -8.86 3.85 -4.12
CA ASP A 123 -10.04 3.05 -3.78
C ASP A 123 -11.07 3.24 -4.92
N ARG A 124 -11.16 2.29 -5.85
CA ARG A 124 -12.41 2.08 -6.59
C ARG A 124 -12.94 0.69 -6.31
N PRO A 125 -14.08 0.59 -5.60
CA PRO A 125 -15.18 -0.20 -6.07
C PRO A 125 -16.10 0.74 -6.88
N ARG A 126 -16.21 0.55 -8.19
CA ARG A 126 -17.45 0.91 -8.90
C ARG A 126 -18.54 -0.03 -8.40
N GLY A 127 -19.02 0.22 -7.19
CA GLY A 127 -20.20 -0.44 -6.63
C GLY A 127 -21.42 0.30 -7.12
N THR A 128 -22.33 -0.42 -7.78
CA THR A 128 -23.67 0.03 -8.14
C THR A 128 -24.41 0.52 -6.90
N GLY A 129 -24.42 1.83 -6.69
CA GLY A 129 -25.15 2.49 -5.61
C GLY A 129 -25.46 3.91 -6.02
N PHE A 130 -26.74 4.28 -6.00
CA PHE A 130 -27.24 5.61 -6.32
C PHE A 130 -26.68 6.65 -5.33
N GLN A 131 -25.55 7.27 -5.67
CA GLN A 131 -25.11 8.52 -5.05
C GLN A 131 -25.11 9.60 -6.13
N SER A 132 -26.10 10.49 -6.05
CA SER A 132 -26.37 11.59 -6.98
C SER A 132 -25.48 12.80 -6.73
N VAL A 133 -24.19 12.59 -6.51
CA VAL A 133 -23.18 13.65 -6.53
C VAL A 133 -21.90 13.01 -7.05
N ALA A 134 -21.42 13.45 -8.22
CA ALA A 134 -20.07 13.12 -8.65
C ALA A 134 -19.10 13.67 -7.60
N PRO A 135 -18.22 12.86 -6.98
CA PRO A 135 -17.07 13.45 -6.32
C PRO A 135 -16.21 14.02 -7.44
N ASP A 136 -16.09 15.35 -7.48
CA ASP A 136 -15.02 15.99 -8.24
C ASP A 136 -13.69 15.28 -7.92
N ASP A 137 -12.91 14.96 -8.95
CA ASP A 137 -11.62 14.27 -8.93
C ASP A 137 -10.50 15.04 -8.17
N VAL A 138 -10.84 15.84 -7.16
CA VAL A 138 -9.91 16.57 -6.31
C VAL A 138 -9.68 15.78 -5.03
N GLY A 139 -8.67 14.90 -5.02
CA GLY A 139 -8.07 14.51 -3.75
C GLY A 139 -7.38 13.16 -3.73
N VAL A 140 -6.07 13.14 -4.00
CA VAL A 140 -5.07 12.32 -3.27
C VAL A 140 -3.64 12.93 -3.29
N ASN A 141 -3.34 13.91 -4.15
CA ASN A 141 -1.99 14.52 -4.28
C ASN A 141 -1.97 16.06 -4.24
N THR A 142 -2.78 16.68 -3.38
CA THR A 142 -2.79 18.14 -3.17
C THR A 142 -2.07 18.53 -1.89
N VAL A 143 -1.24 19.58 -1.96
CA VAL A 143 -0.55 20.17 -0.82
C VAL A 143 -1.05 21.60 -0.64
N ILE A 144 -1.55 21.93 0.54
CA ILE A 144 -1.96 23.30 0.86
C ILE A 144 -0.71 24.07 1.30
N VAL A 145 -0.35 25.11 0.55
CA VAL A 145 0.78 26.00 0.85
C VAL A 145 0.25 27.42 1.10
N PRO A 146 0.21 27.88 2.36
CA PRO A 146 -0.22 29.25 2.68
C PRO A 146 0.67 30.30 2.02
N ALA A 147 0.13 31.51 1.80
CA ALA A 147 0.86 32.62 1.22
C ALA A 147 2.16 32.92 1.99
N GLY A 148 3.29 33.06 1.28
CA GLY A 148 4.60 33.34 1.85
C GLY A 148 5.25 32.19 2.63
N GLN A 149 4.56 31.07 2.85
CA GLN A 149 5.03 29.94 3.64
C GLN A 149 5.75 28.88 2.81
N THR A 150 6.55 28.06 3.48
CA THR A 150 7.21 26.89 2.88
C THR A 150 6.67 25.62 3.52
N VAL A 151 6.23 24.66 2.69
CA VAL A 151 5.84 23.33 3.12
C VAL A 151 6.87 22.34 2.61
N GLU A 152 7.38 21.51 3.51
CA GLU A 152 8.31 20.44 3.19
C GLU A 152 7.64 19.09 3.29
N MET A 153 7.94 18.20 2.35
CA MET A 153 7.42 16.84 2.33
C MET A 153 8.46 15.84 1.83
N SER A 154 8.28 14.58 2.20
CA SER A 154 9.11 13.46 1.75
C SER A 154 8.30 12.58 0.80
N VAL A 155 8.63 12.64 -0.47
CA VAL A 155 7.90 11.96 -1.55
C VAL A 155 8.59 10.63 -1.88
N PRO A 156 7.87 9.50 -1.95
CA PRO A 156 8.45 8.25 -2.43
C PRO A 156 8.95 8.38 -3.86
N ALA A 157 10.04 7.70 -4.16
CA ALA A 157 10.73 7.83 -5.42
C ALA A 157 11.41 6.52 -5.84
N VAL A 158 11.54 6.30 -7.14
CA VAL A 158 12.29 5.17 -7.72
C VAL A 158 13.45 5.69 -8.56
N CYS A 159 14.57 4.99 -8.49
CA CYS A 159 15.76 5.30 -9.27
C CYS A 159 15.49 5.06 -10.77
N LEU A 160 15.76 6.03 -11.63
CA LEU A 160 15.60 5.89 -13.09
C LEU A 160 16.92 5.53 -13.80
N ASN A 161 18.02 5.44 -13.06
CA ASN A 161 19.35 5.11 -13.57
C ASN A 161 19.97 3.99 -12.72
N PHE A 162 20.04 2.79 -13.27
CA PHE A 162 20.64 1.63 -12.63
C PHE A 162 22.17 1.79 -12.49
N GLY A 163 22.71 1.43 -11.33
CA GLY A 163 24.15 1.43 -11.07
C GLY A 163 24.75 2.78 -10.64
N LEU A 164 23.94 3.85 -10.58
CA LEU A 164 24.37 5.13 -10.02
C LEU A 164 24.28 5.14 -8.49
N PRO A 165 25.08 5.98 -7.81
CA PRO A 165 25.06 6.08 -6.35
C PRO A 165 23.73 6.64 -5.86
N THR A 166 23.31 6.17 -4.68
CA THR A 166 22.10 6.64 -4.01
C THR A 166 22.18 8.15 -3.70
N PRO A 167 21.15 8.94 -4.07
CA PRO A 167 21.08 10.36 -3.75
C PRO A 167 21.14 10.66 -2.25
N THR A 168 21.82 11.75 -1.92
CA THR A 168 21.96 12.32 -0.58
C THR A 168 21.28 13.69 -0.51
N SER A 169 21.12 14.26 0.69
CA SER A 169 20.54 15.59 0.88
C SER A 169 21.32 16.74 0.25
N ARG A 170 22.56 16.48 -0.17
CA ARG A 170 23.40 17.44 -0.89
C ARG A 170 23.05 17.55 -2.37
N ASP A 171 22.52 16.47 -2.94
CA ASP A 171 22.19 16.37 -4.36
C ASP A 171 20.89 17.14 -4.63
N ARG A 172 20.91 18.04 -5.62
CA ARG A 172 19.76 18.85 -6.00
C ARG A 172 19.16 18.36 -7.31
N PHE A 173 17.84 18.43 -7.39
CA PHE A 173 17.09 18.01 -8.55
C PHE A 173 16.24 19.16 -9.07
N GLU A 174 16.02 19.13 -10.38
CA GLU A 174 14.99 19.92 -11.04
C GLU A 174 13.73 19.05 -11.15
N LEU A 175 12.58 19.61 -10.80
CA LEU A 175 11.32 18.91 -10.95
C LEU A 175 10.79 19.14 -12.37
N VAL A 176 10.64 18.08 -13.14
CA VAL A 176 10.16 18.12 -14.53
C VAL A 176 9.06 17.08 -14.75
N ASP A 177 8.30 17.22 -15.84
CA ASP A 177 7.41 16.14 -16.30
C ASP A 177 8.23 15.04 -16.99
N VAL A 178 7.73 13.80 -16.97
CA VAL A 178 8.35 12.69 -17.70
C VAL A 178 8.41 12.95 -19.21
N ASP A 179 7.48 13.74 -19.76
CA ASP A 179 7.49 14.22 -21.15
C ASP A 179 8.76 15.02 -21.48
N ASP A 180 9.21 15.85 -20.55
CA ASP A 180 10.42 16.68 -20.72
C ASP A 180 11.70 15.88 -20.40
N TYR A 181 11.59 14.82 -19.60
CA TYR A 181 12.71 13.97 -19.21
C TYR A 181 13.09 12.93 -20.27
N THR A 182 12.12 12.29 -20.93
CA THR A 182 12.39 11.22 -21.91
C THR A 182 11.45 11.26 -23.10
N ARG A 183 11.98 10.91 -24.27
CA ARG A 183 11.20 10.77 -25.52
C ARG A 183 10.57 9.39 -25.68
N ASP A 184 10.93 8.42 -24.85
CA ASP A 184 10.39 7.07 -24.94
C ASP A 184 8.93 7.04 -24.41
N PRO A 185 7.91 6.88 -25.28
CA PRO A 185 6.52 6.82 -24.85
C PRO A 185 6.25 5.68 -23.84
N ARG A 186 7.02 4.58 -23.93
CA ARG A 186 6.90 3.44 -23.03
C ARG A 186 7.34 3.79 -21.62
N ALA A 187 8.45 4.51 -21.47
CA ALA A 187 8.94 5.01 -20.19
C ALA A 187 7.97 5.99 -19.53
N ARG A 188 7.38 6.89 -20.32
CA ARG A 188 6.36 7.84 -19.86
C ARG A 188 5.11 7.13 -19.34
N LYS A 189 4.58 6.20 -20.15
CA LYS A 189 3.43 5.37 -19.79
C LYS A 189 3.68 4.53 -18.54
N ALA A 190 4.87 3.93 -18.44
CA ALA A 190 5.27 3.13 -17.28
C ALA A 190 5.29 3.95 -15.99
N LEU A 191 5.96 5.11 -15.99
CA LEU A 191 6.08 5.94 -14.79
C LEU A 191 4.71 6.50 -14.36
N ARG A 192 3.90 6.96 -15.32
CA ARG A 192 2.53 7.45 -15.03
C ARG A 192 1.65 6.33 -14.46
N THR A 193 1.71 5.13 -15.02
CA THR A 193 0.99 3.95 -14.51
C THR A 193 1.43 3.61 -13.09
N LEU A 194 2.74 3.48 -12.85
CA LEU A 194 3.29 3.18 -11.52
C LEU A 194 2.91 4.26 -10.50
N ALA A 195 2.90 5.53 -10.91
CA ALA A 195 2.51 6.64 -10.05
C ALA A 195 1.00 6.62 -9.69
N THR A 196 0.16 5.89 -10.42
CA THR A 196 -1.31 5.94 -10.25
C THR A 196 -1.98 4.64 -9.82
N THR A 197 -1.34 3.49 -10.02
CA THR A 197 -1.93 2.18 -9.68
C THR A 197 -1.65 1.78 -8.23
N GLY A 198 -0.55 2.25 -7.66
CA GLY A 198 -0.09 1.83 -6.34
C GLY A 198 0.56 0.44 -6.40
N THR A 199 1.75 0.30 -5.82
CA THR A 199 2.45 -0.99 -5.64
C THR A 199 3.53 -0.84 -4.57
N SER A 200 4.25 -1.90 -4.26
CA SER A 200 5.45 -1.81 -3.45
C SER A 200 6.60 -1.14 -4.20
N HIS A 201 7.47 -0.46 -3.44
CA HIS A 201 8.64 0.22 -3.96
C HIS A 201 9.55 -0.72 -4.75
N GLY A 202 9.74 -1.96 -4.29
CA GLY A 202 10.58 -2.96 -4.99
C GLY A 202 10.06 -3.30 -6.38
N VAL A 203 8.74 -3.48 -6.54
CA VAL A 203 8.11 -3.72 -7.85
C VAL A 203 8.26 -2.50 -8.75
N ALA A 204 7.95 -1.30 -8.23
CA ALA A 204 8.11 -0.07 -8.99
C ALA A 204 9.56 0.19 -9.42
N GLN A 205 10.52 -0.13 -8.55
CA GLN A 205 11.95 0.02 -8.81
C GLN A 205 12.45 -0.94 -9.90
N ALA A 206 12.04 -2.21 -9.83
CA ALA A 206 12.37 -3.22 -10.84
C ALA A 206 11.77 -2.84 -12.21
N ALA A 207 10.52 -2.40 -12.23
CA ALA A 207 9.86 -1.92 -13.45
C ALA A 207 10.55 -0.68 -14.03
N ALA A 208 10.90 0.30 -13.19
CA ALA A 208 11.59 1.52 -13.62
C ALA A 208 12.94 1.18 -14.28
N TRP A 209 13.77 0.34 -13.67
CA TRP A 209 15.05 -0.08 -14.27
C TRP A 209 14.88 -0.87 -15.56
N ARG A 210 13.84 -1.72 -15.65
CA ARG A 210 13.58 -2.49 -16.87
C ARG A 210 13.19 -1.59 -18.03
N VAL A 211 12.36 -0.57 -17.77
CA VAL A 211 11.83 0.30 -18.82
C VAL A 211 12.81 1.40 -19.19
N PHE A 212 13.41 2.11 -18.23
CA PHE A 212 14.28 3.26 -18.48
C PHE A 212 15.73 2.89 -18.84
N ASN A 213 16.22 1.72 -18.42
CA ASN A 213 17.61 1.33 -18.64
C ASN A 213 17.77 -0.02 -19.35
N HIS A 214 16.66 -0.68 -19.72
CA HIS A 214 16.63 -2.00 -20.37
C HIS A 214 17.38 -3.10 -19.59
N VAL A 215 17.53 -2.94 -18.28
CA VAL A 215 18.25 -3.89 -17.44
C VAL A 215 17.49 -5.23 -17.42
N PRO A 216 18.14 -6.37 -17.70
CA PRO A 216 17.53 -7.69 -17.54
C PRO A 216 17.21 -7.98 -16.07
N PHE A 217 16.11 -8.67 -15.81
CA PHE A 217 15.67 -8.96 -14.45
C PHE A 217 16.67 -9.85 -13.69
N GLU A 218 17.32 -10.78 -14.38
CA GLU A 218 18.36 -11.66 -13.84
C GLU A 218 19.55 -10.84 -13.33
N LEU A 219 19.90 -9.78 -14.07
CA LEU A 219 20.97 -8.86 -13.67
C LEU A 219 20.58 -8.05 -12.44
N MET A 220 19.31 -7.64 -12.31
CA MET A 220 18.81 -6.95 -11.11
C MET A 220 18.90 -7.86 -9.89
N LEU A 221 18.48 -9.12 -10.01
CA LEU A 221 18.56 -10.09 -8.91
C LEU A 221 20.01 -10.39 -8.53
N ALA A 222 20.93 -10.44 -9.50
CA ALA A 222 22.34 -10.67 -9.23
C ALA A 222 23.05 -9.48 -8.55
N ARG A 223 22.68 -8.23 -8.90
CA ARG A 223 23.42 -7.02 -8.46
C ARG A 223 22.68 -6.13 -7.45
N ALA A 224 21.38 -6.31 -7.29
CA ALA A 224 20.52 -5.44 -6.47
C ALA A 224 19.48 -6.25 -5.65
N SER A 225 19.83 -7.46 -5.22
CA SER A 225 18.97 -8.34 -4.40
C SER A 225 18.54 -7.73 -3.05
N ASN A 226 19.27 -6.74 -2.57
CA ASN A 226 18.94 -5.96 -1.38
C ASN A 226 17.87 -4.88 -1.63
N VAL A 227 17.55 -4.59 -2.89
CA VAL A 227 16.52 -3.61 -3.31
C VAL A 227 15.30 -4.34 -3.86
N VAL A 228 15.50 -5.34 -4.71
CA VAL A 228 14.43 -6.10 -5.38
C VAL A 228 14.59 -7.60 -5.11
N ASN A 229 13.47 -8.30 -4.94
CA ASN A 229 13.45 -9.76 -4.81
C ASN A 229 12.81 -10.44 -6.04
N VAL A 230 12.89 -11.76 -6.11
CA VAL A 230 12.40 -12.55 -7.25
C VAL A 230 10.89 -12.38 -7.50
N HIS A 231 10.10 -12.25 -6.43
CA HIS A 231 8.65 -12.07 -6.54
C HIS A 231 8.29 -10.66 -7.01
N GLU A 232 9.02 -9.63 -6.54
CA GLU A 232 8.85 -8.25 -6.98
C GLU A 232 9.20 -8.10 -8.47
N VAL A 233 10.25 -8.80 -8.92
CA VAL A 233 10.64 -8.88 -10.33
C VAL A 233 9.56 -9.55 -11.19
N ALA A 234 8.94 -10.63 -10.70
CA ALA A 234 7.86 -11.30 -11.42
C ALA A 234 6.60 -10.43 -11.55
N LEU A 235 6.32 -9.56 -10.58
CA LEU A 235 5.24 -8.57 -10.69
C LEU A 235 5.61 -7.44 -11.65
N ALA A 236 6.86 -6.98 -11.62
CA ALA A 236 7.36 -5.99 -12.56
C ALA A 236 7.35 -6.49 -14.00
N SER A 237 7.63 -7.78 -14.25
CA SER A 237 7.55 -8.37 -15.58
C SER A 237 6.12 -8.34 -16.15
N ARG A 238 5.08 -8.47 -15.29
CA ARG A 238 3.69 -8.30 -15.72
C ARG A 238 3.41 -6.88 -16.20
N LEU A 239 3.86 -5.86 -15.45
CA LEU A 239 3.69 -4.47 -15.89
C LEU A 239 4.32 -4.28 -17.27
N VAL A 240 5.53 -4.80 -17.46
CA VAL A 240 6.28 -4.70 -18.72
C VAL A 240 5.52 -5.40 -19.86
N LEU A 241 4.99 -6.60 -19.62
CA LEU A 241 4.15 -7.30 -20.59
C LEU A 241 2.89 -6.48 -20.93
N ALA A 242 2.24 -5.88 -19.93
CA ALA A 242 1.04 -5.06 -20.14
C ALA A 242 1.33 -3.77 -20.91
N LEU A 243 2.51 -3.16 -20.71
CA LEU A 243 2.98 -2.03 -21.51
C LEU A 243 3.17 -2.42 -22.98
N ASP A 244 3.68 -3.62 -23.23
CA ASP A 244 3.97 -4.09 -24.58
C ASP A 244 2.68 -4.54 -25.32
N THR A 245 1.65 -4.98 -24.60
CA THR A 245 0.34 -5.36 -25.18
C THR A 245 -0.64 -4.21 -25.33
N SER A 246 -0.48 -3.15 -24.55
CA SER A 246 -1.31 -1.93 -24.63
C SER A 246 -0.43 -0.77 -25.10
N PRO A 247 -0.27 -0.55 -26.42
CA PRO A 247 0.58 0.54 -26.92
C PRO A 247 -0.11 1.91 -26.85
N GLU A 248 -1.44 1.95 -26.86
CA GLU A 248 -2.21 3.20 -26.90
C GLU A 248 -2.47 3.78 -25.51
N GLY A 249 -2.59 5.10 -25.42
CA GLY A 249 -2.91 5.81 -24.17
C GLY A 249 -1.72 6.02 -23.24
N ASP A 250 -1.94 6.89 -22.25
CA ASP A 250 -0.90 7.39 -21.35
C ASP A 250 -0.68 6.52 -20.10
N ARG A 251 -1.57 5.55 -19.87
CA ARG A 251 -1.53 4.61 -18.74
C ARG A 251 -2.03 3.24 -19.17
N ILE A 252 -1.59 2.20 -18.47
CA ILE A 252 -2.13 0.84 -18.63
C ILE A 252 -3.53 0.80 -18.01
N ASP A 253 -4.45 0.06 -18.62
CA ASP A 253 -5.74 -0.23 -17.99
C ASP A 253 -5.52 -1.05 -16.70
N PRO A 254 -5.99 -0.61 -15.53
CA PRO A 254 -5.90 -1.41 -14.31
C PRO A 254 -6.46 -2.85 -14.43
N ALA A 255 -7.42 -3.09 -15.35
CA ALA A 255 -7.93 -4.43 -15.63
C ALA A 255 -6.81 -5.36 -16.13
N ASP A 256 -5.93 -4.90 -17.01
CA ASP A 256 -4.81 -5.68 -17.53
C ASP A 256 -3.87 -6.17 -16.41
N LEU A 257 -3.78 -5.43 -15.31
CA LEU A 257 -2.92 -5.81 -14.18
C LEU A 257 -3.61 -6.77 -13.20
N THR A 258 -4.94 -6.80 -13.18
CA THR A 258 -5.75 -7.52 -12.17
C THR A 258 -6.46 -8.76 -12.69
N GLU A 259 -6.63 -8.90 -14.01
CA GLU A 259 -7.26 -10.07 -14.61
C GLU A 259 -6.39 -11.33 -14.56
N SER A 260 -7.04 -12.49 -14.48
CA SER A 260 -6.41 -13.82 -14.47
C SER A 260 -5.34 -13.99 -13.38
N ARG A 261 -5.59 -13.43 -12.18
CA ARG A 261 -4.67 -13.47 -11.02
C ARG A 261 -5.12 -14.43 -9.92
N VAL A 262 -6.42 -14.67 -9.78
CA VAL A 262 -6.96 -15.56 -8.74
C VAL A 262 -7.85 -16.60 -9.40
N PHE A 263 -7.37 -17.84 -9.36
CA PHE A 263 -8.08 -19.02 -9.83
C PHE A 263 -8.64 -19.78 -8.63
N VAL A 264 -9.88 -20.25 -8.72
CA VAL A 264 -10.52 -21.00 -7.64
C VAL A 264 -11.15 -22.27 -8.19
N ARG A 265 -10.86 -23.39 -7.52
CA ARG A 265 -11.56 -24.66 -7.70
C ARG A 265 -12.21 -25.04 -6.39
N ILE A 266 -13.50 -25.36 -6.42
CA ILE A 266 -14.27 -25.75 -5.24
C ILE A 266 -14.74 -27.18 -5.42
N GLN A 267 -14.43 -28.02 -4.45
CA GLN A 267 -14.80 -29.43 -4.41
C GLN A 267 -15.51 -29.70 -3.08
N GLY A 268 -16.45 -30.64 -3.08
CA GLY A 268 -17.11 -31.12 -1.86
C GLY A 268 -16.79 -32.58 -1.64
N ASP A 269 -16.62 -32.99 -0.38
CA ASP A 269 -16.71 -34.41 -0.04
C ASP A 269 -18.11 -34.92 -0.44
N CYS A 270 -18.24 -36.15 -0.96
CA CYS A 270 -19.43 -36.68 -1.66
C CYS A 270 -20.82 -36.08 -1.34
N PRO A 271 -21.28 -35.95 -0.07
CA PRO A 271 -22.58 -35.32 0.22
C PRO A 271 -22.68 -33.81 -0.09
N LEU A 272 -21.58 -33.14 -0.44
CA LEU A 272 -21.47 -31.69 -0.65
C LEU A 272 -21.08 -31.32 -2.09
N ALA A 273 -21.07 -32.29 -3.01
CA ALA A 273 -20.62 -32.07 -4.38
C ALA A 273 -21.52 -31.08 -5.14
N ASP A 274 -22.84 -31.19 -4.97
CA ASP A 274 -23.80 -30.30 -5.62
C ASP A 274 -23.72 -28.87 -5.06
N GLU A 275 -23.55 -28.72 -3.76
CA GLU A 275 -23.36 -27.41 -3.13
C GLU A 275 -22.02 -26.78 -3.52
N ALA A 276 -20.95 -27.57 -3.64
CA ALA A 276 -19.66 -27.08 -4.14
C ALA A 276 -19.80 -26.53 -5.57
N LYS A 277 -20.52 -27.23 -6.45
CA LYS A 277 -20.80 -26.78 -7.81
C LYS A 277 -21.64 -25.50 -7.85
N ARG A 278 -22.66 -25.41 -6.99
CA ARG A 278 -23.48 -24.18 -6.84
C ARG A 278 -22.61 -22.99 -6.40
N LEU A 279 -21.84 -23.17 -5.34
CA LEU A 279 -20.95 -22.14 -4.81
C LEU A 279 -19.87 -21.73 -5.82
N ALA A 280 -19.37 -22.67 -6.63
CA ALA A 280 -18.45 -22.37 -7.72
C ALA A 280 -19.09 -21.45 -8.76
N GLY A 281 -20.34 -21.70 -9.16
CA GLY A 281 -21.09 -20.82 -10.06
C GLY A 281 -21.30 -19.42 -9.48
N GLU A 282 -21.65 -19.32 -8.20
CA GLU A 282 -21.89 -18.03 -7.52
C GLU A 282 -20.60 -17.24 -7.25
N LEU A 283 -19.45 -17.89 -7.17
CA LEU A 283 -18.16 -17.23 -6.98
C LEU A 283 -17.63 -16.57 -8.26
N GLY A 284 -18.11 -17.01 -9.43
CA GLY A 284 -17.76 -16.43 -10.72
C GLY A 284 -18.13 -14.95 -10.79
N GLY A 285 -17.17 -14.09 -11.14
CA GLY A 285 -17.37 -12.63 -11.21
C GLY A 285 -17.26 -11.91 -9.86
N LEU A 286 -17.10 -12.63 -8.75
CA LEU A 286 -16.76 -12.03 -7.46
C LEU A 286 -15.26 -11.73 -7.37
N HIS A 287 -14.87 -11.10 -6.27
CA HIS A 287 -13.48 -10.75 -5.99
C HIS A 287 -13.00 -11.46 -4.72
N LEU A 288 -11.74 -11.91 -4.75
CA LEU A 288 -11.00 -12.40 -3.59
C LEU A 288 -9.74 -11.57 -3.42
N LEU A 289 -9.51 -11.11 -2.20
CA LEU A 289 -8.41 -10.21 -1.84
C LEU A 289 -8.37 -8.95 -2.70
N GLY A 290 -9.52 -8.51 -3.23
CA GLY A 290 -9.64 -7.38 -4.15
C GLY A 290 -9.35 -7.69 -5.62
N LEU A 291 -9.07 -8.94 -5.98
CA LEU A 291 -8.79 -9.35 -7.36
C LEU A 291 -9.95 -10.19 -7.92
N PRO A 292 -10.27 -10.06 -9.21
CA PRO A 292 -11.36 -10.81 -9.84
C PRO A 292 -11.08 -12.31 -9.81
N VAL A 293 -12.11 -13.10 -9.47
CA VAL A 293 -12.04 -14.55 -9.40
C VAL A 293 -12.37 -15.17 -10.76
N ARG A 294 -11.50 -16.08 -11.20
CA ARG A 294 -11.80 -17.04 -12.27
C ARG A 294 -11.99 -18.42 -11.66
N VAL A 295 -13.18 -18.97 -11.86
CA VAL A 295 -13.51 -20.33 -11.41
C VAL A 295 -13.00 -21.32 -12.45
N VAL A 296 -12.40 -22.41 -11.98
CA VAL A 296 -11.75 -23.43 -12.80
C VAL A 296 -12.47 -24.77 -12.63
N GLY A 297 -12.61 -25.52 -13.71
CA GLY A 297 -13.22 -26.85 -13.70
C GLY A 297 -12.42 -27.89 -12.88
N ASP A 298 -13.02 -29.06 -12.65
CA ASP A 298 -12.39 -30.10 -11.83
C ASP A 298 -11.08 -30.64 -12.42
N ASP A 299 -11.03 -30.80 -13.74
CA ASP A 299 -9.90 -31.36 -14.48
C ASP A 299 -8.98 -30.30 -15.12
N GLU A 300 -9.30 -29.02 -14.94
CA GLU A 300 -8.52 -27.92 -15.53
C GLU A 300 -7.43 -27.46 -14.53
N THR A 301 -6.18 -27.43 -15.01
CA THR A 301 -5.10 -26.70 -14.33
C THR A 301 -4.98 -25.34 -15.00
N PRO A 302 -5.19 -24.23 -14.28
CA PRO A 302 -5.17 -22.91 -14.90
C PRO A 302 -3.76 -22.56 -15.36
N ASN A 303 -3.64 -21.94 -16.54
CA ASN A 303 -2.40 -21.33 -16.98
C ASN A 303 -2.38 -19.85 -16.61
N ALA A 304 -1.30 -19.40 -15.98
CA ALA A 304 -1.07 -18.02 -15.60
C ALA A 304 0.22 -17.51 -16.23
N LEU A 305 0.11 -16.49 -17.10
CA LEU A 305 1.25 -15.85 -17.76
C LEU A 305 2.07 -14.93 -16.83
N ALA A 306 1.63 -14.78 -15.59
CA ALA A 306 2.14 -13.81 -14.63
C ALA A 306 1.83 -14.30 -13.20
N PRO A 307 2.37 -13.66 -12.14
CA PRO A 307 2.11 -14.10 -10.78
C PRO A 307 0.61 -14.24 -10.48
N ALA A 308 0.24 -15.41 -9.96
CA ALA A 308 -1.16 -15.79 -9.74
C ALA A 308 -1.31 -16.71 -8.52
N LEU A 309 -2.51 -16.71 -7.96
CA LEU A 309 -2.97 -17.60 -6.91
C LEU A 309 -3.92 -18.64 -7.49
N TYR A 310 -3.75 -19.90 -7.10
CA TYR A 310 -4.72 -20.95 -7.36
C TYR A 310 -5.16 -21.58 -6.04
N LEU A 311 -6.44 -21.42 -5.74
CA LEU A 311 -7.07 -21.88 -4.51
C LEU A 311 -7.83 -23.17 -4.78
N LYS A 312 -7.38 -24.27 -4.19
CA LYS A 312 -8.11 -25.54 -4.15
C LYS A 312 -8.89 -25.62 -2.84
N VAL A 313 -10.19 -25.37 -2.91
CA VAL A 313 -11.12 -25.35 -1.78
C VAL A 313 -11.82 -26.70 -1.70
N ILE A 314 -11.77 -27.36 -0.55
CA ILE A 314 -12.47 -28.61 -0.28
C ILE A 314 -13.44 -28.38 0.88
N LEU A 315 -14.74 -28.52 0.63
CA LEU A 315 -15.78 -28.48 1.66
C LEU A 315 -15.79 -29.82 2.41
N THR A 316 -15.46 -29.78 3.69
CA THR A 316 -15.22 -30.99 4.51
C THR A 316 -16.36 -31.31 5.47
N GLY A 317 -17.31 -30.41 5.64
CA GLY A 317 -18.45 -30.65 6.51
C GLY A 317 -19.34 -29.44 6.66
N SER A 318 -20.63 -29.71 6.85
CA SER A 318 -21.62 -28.73 7.27
C SER A 318 -22.35 -29.27 8.50
N GLN A 319 -22.30 -28.52 9.59
CA GLN A 319 -23.22 -28.68 10.72
C GLN A 319 -24.30 -27.60 10.64
N LYS A 320 -25.36 -27.72 11.46
CA LYS A 320 -26.42 -26.71 11.50
C LYS A 320 -25.82 -25.37 11.95
N GLY A 321 -25.77 -24.40 11.03
CA GLY A 321 -25.17 -23.09 11.28
C GLY A 321 -23.63 -23.05 11.19
N GLU A 322 -22.99 -24.05 10.59
CA GLU A 322 -21.52 -24.02 10.40
C GLU A 322 -21.11 -24.76 9.13
N THR A 323 -20.26 -24.13 8.31
CA THR A 323 -19.58 -24.75 7.16
C THR A 323 -18.09 -24.71 7.38
N ARG A 324 -17.41 -25.85 7.14
CA ARG A 324 -15.95 -25.98 7.26
C ARG A 324 -15.35 -26.41 5.94
N GLY A 325 -14.23 -25.82 5.58
CA GLY A 325 -13.45 -26.27 4.44
C GLY A 325 -11.95 -26.11 4.63
N ARG A 326 -11.22 -26.84 3.80
CA ARG A 326 -9.76 -26.82 3.69
C ARG A 326 -9.37 -26.09 2.42
N LEU A 327 -8.31 -25.31 2.49
CA LEU A 327 -7.71 -24.60 1.36
C LEU A 327 -6.28 -25.11 1.18
N LEU A 328 -5.95 -25.51 -0.03
CA LEU A 328 -4.58 -25.57 -0.51
C LEU A 328 -4.35 -24.36 -1.43
N VAL A 329 -3.36 -23.55 -1.07
CA VAL A 329 -3.01 -22.34 -1.83
C VAL A 329 -1.75 -22.61 -2.61
N LEU A 330 -1.86 -22.46 -3.92
CA LEU A 330 -0.76 -22.61 -4.87
C LEU A 330 -0.44 -21.24 -5.48
N VAL A 331 0.81 -21.04 -5.86
CA VAL A 331 1.30 -19.83 -6.51
C VAL A 331 2.08 -20.17 -7.76
N SER A 332 1.89 -19.35 -8.79
CA SER A 332 2.78 -19.28 -9.95
C SER A 332 3.53 -17.96 -9.91
N PHE A 333 4.80 -17.95 -10.29
CA PHE A 333 5.65 -16.75 -10.37
C PHE A 333 6.08 -16.42 -11.80
N ALA A 334 5.43 -17.01 -12.80
CA ALA A 334 5.70 -16.86 -14.22
C ALA A 334 7.08 -17.39 -14.67
N SER A 335 7.08 -18.66 -15.04
CA SER A 335 8.01 -19.30 -15.98
C SER A 335 7.13 -20.09 -16.96
N PRO A 336 7.52 -20.30 -18.24
CA PRO A 336 6.73 -21.09 -19.19
C PRO A 336 6.56 -22.57 -18.81
N ALA A 337 7.18 -23.03 -17.71
CA ALA A 337 6.88 -24.32 -17.11
C ALA A 337 5.69 -24.20 -16.14
N GLU A 338 4.72 -25.11 -16.28
CA GLU A 338 3.43 -25.23 -15.57
C GLU A 338 3.55 -25.47 -14.04
N ASP A 339 4.52 -24.87 -13.36
CA ASP A 339 4.86 -25.20 -11.98
C ASP A 339 4.08 -24.33 -10.99
N TRP A 340 2.86 -24.76 -10.71
CA TRP A 340 2.13 -24.34 -9.51
C TRP A 340 2.83 -24.86 -8.26
N SER A 341 3.44 -23.97 -7.49
CA SER A 341 4.14 -24.31 -6.25
C SER A 341 3.23 -24.12 -5.02
N PRO A 342 3.31 -24.99 -4.01
CA PRO A 342 2.50 -24.82 -2.80
C PRO A 342 2.99 -23.64 -1.96
N LEU A 343 2.12 -22.67 -1.71
CA LEU A 343 2.35 -21.58 -0.77
C LEU A 343 2.04 -22.01 0.66
N GLY A 344 0.98 -22.80 0.83
CA GLY A 344 0.58 -23.31 2.14
C GLY A 344 -0.83 -23.90 2.16
N LYS A 345 -1.23 -24.34 3.35
CA LYS A 345 -2.56 -24.89 3.61
C LYS A 345 -3.22 -24.09 4.73
N THR A 346 -4.52 -23.87 4.63
CA THR A 346 -5.31 -23.23 5.69
C THR A 346 -6.71 -23.83 5.74
N THR A 347 -7.50 -23.44 6.73
CA THR A 347 -8.89 -23.86 6.89
C THR A 347 -9.76 -22.64 7.13
N PHE A 348 -11.02 -22.71 6.73
CA PHE A 348 -12.01 -21.70 7.07
C PHE A 348 -13.21 -22.32 7.76
N ILE A 349 -13.85 -21.49 8.58
CA ILE A 349 -15.09 -21.79 9.26
C ILE A 349 -16.02 -20.61 9.00
N GLU A 350 -17.23 -20.88 8.52
CA GLU A 350 -18.27 -19.88 8.30
C GLU A 350 -19.52 -20.24 9.09
N GLY A 351 -20.16 -19.26 9.73
CA GLY A 351 -21.28 -19.45 10.67
C GLY A 351 -22.63 -19.73 10.00
N SER A 352 -22.62 -20.23 8.76
CA SER A 352 -23.80 -20.59 7.99
C SER A 352 -23.69 -22.05 7.56
N SER A 353 -24.81 -22.77 7.49
CA SER A 353 -24.82 -24.09 6.85
C SER A 353 -24.57 -23.95 5.36
N VAL A 354 -24.00 -24.99 4.75
CA VAL A 354 -23.60 -24.99 3.33
C VAL A 354 -24.76 -24.73 2.37
N SER A 355 -25.97 -25.15 2.76
CA SER A 355 -27.21 -24.91 2.02
C SER A 355 -27.65 -23.45 1.99
N VAL A 356 -27.22 -22.64 2.97
CA VAL A 356 -27.56 -21.22 3.11
C VAL A 356 -26.39 -20.33 2.70
N LEU A 357 -25.17 -20.88 2.69
CA LEU A 357 -23.97 -20.16 2.28
C LEU A 357 -24.08 -19.73 0.82
N ASP A 358 -23.92 -18.44 0.58
CA ASP A 358 -23.88 -17.83 -0.75
C ASP A 358 -22.43 -17.57 -1.20
N GLY A 359 -22.24 -17.33 -2.50
CA GLY A 359 -20.95 -16.96 -3.09
C GLY A 359 -20.24 -15.82 -2.36
N PRO A 360 -20.91 -14.68 -2.06
CA PRO A 360 -20.33 -13.58 -1.29
C PRO A 360 -19.92 -13.97 0.14
N GLY A 361 -20.71 -14.79 0.84
CA GLY A 361 -20.38 -15.33 2.15
C GLY A 361 -19.13 -16.19 2.11
N LEU A 362 -19.06 -17.10 1.15
CA LEU A 362 -17.86 -17.92 0.93
C LEU A 362 -16.65 -17.04 0.60
N ALA A 363 -16.79 -16.06 -0.29
CA ALA A 363 -15.71 -15.16 -0.67
C ALA A 363 -15.12 -14.42 0.55
N ARG A 364 -15.98 -13.91 1.45
CA ARG A 364 -15.55 -13.30 2.71
C ARG A 364 -14.83 -14.28 3.63
N ALA A 365 -15.29 -15.53 3.70
CA ALA A 365 -14.66 -16.56 4.51
C ALA A 365 -13.25 -16.91 3.98
N LEU A 366 -13.11 -17.05 2.65
CA LEU A 366 -11.83 -17.29 1.99
C LEU A 366 -10.88 -16.10 2.15
N ASP A 367 -11.36 -14.86 1.97
CA ASP A 367 -10.58 -13.63 2.21
C ASP A 367 -9.96 -13.62 3.61
N ARG A 368 -10.77 -13.88 4.64
CA ARG A 368 -10.32 -13.91 6.03
C ARG A 368 -9.31 -15.03 6.27
N ALA A 369 -9.58 -16.23 5.78
CA ALA A 369 -8.69 -17.38 5.95
C ALA A 369 -7.32 -17.17 5.27
N LEU A 370 -7.30 -16.57 4.08
CA LEU A 370 -6.08 -16.23 3.36
C LEU A 370 -5.31 -15.10 4.04
N ALA A 371 -6.00 -14.03 4.44
CA ALA A 371 -5.38 -12.93 5.16
C ALA A 371 -4.70 -13.43 6.44
N PHE A 372 -5.40 -14.21 7.26
CA PHE A 372 -4.87 -14.74 8.51
C PHE A 372 -3.69 -15.70 8.32
N ALA A 373 -3.74 -16.55 7.29
CA ALA A 373 -2.70 -17.56 7.05
C ALA A 373 -1.42 -16.98 6.44
N PHE A 374 -1.54 -15.97 5.57
CA PHE A 374 -0.43 -15.49 4.73
C PHE A 374 -0.02 -14.03 5.00
N VAL A 375 -0.69 -13.33 5.91
CA VAL A 375 -0.27 -12.00 6.35
C VAL A 375 -0.04 -12.00 7.86
N GLY A 376 1.22 -11.96 8.24
CA GLY A 376 1.63 -11.96 9.65
C GLY A 376 1.52 -10.57 10.25
N VAL A 377 0.93 -10.44 11.44
CA VAL A 377 0.92 -9.19 12.21
C VAL A 377 1.56 -9.45 13.56
N THR A 378 2.63 -8.72 13.85
CA THR A 378 3.37 -8.83 15.12
C THR A 378 3.60 -7.45 15.71
N THR A 379 3.71 -7.36 17.03
CA THR A 379 4.05 -6.09 17.67
C THR A 379 5.53 -5.78 17.48
N ALA A 380 5.82 -4.63 16.87
CA ALA A 380 7.20 -4.17 16.66
C ALA A 380 7.68 -3.26 17.80
N ARG A 381 6.80 -2.38 18.30
CA ARG A 381 7.12 -1.44 19.38
C ARG A 381 5.85 -1.04 20.14
N HIS A 382 5.90 -1.11 21.47
CA HIS A 382 4.89 -0.52 22.34
C HIS A 382 5.24 0.93 22.65
N GLY A 383 4.26 1.82 22.52
CA GLY A 383 4.33 3.21 22.95
C GLY A 383 3.25 3.53 24.00
N PRO A 384 3.32 4.69 24.66
CA PRO A 384 2.38 5.05 25.73
C PRO A 384 0.92 5.22 25.26
N ARG A 385 0.73 5.58 23.98
CA ARG A 385 -0.59 5.84 23.37
C ARG A 385 -0.85 5.06 22.08
N SER A 386 0.19 4.48 21.49
CA SER A 386 0.09 3.72 20.24
C SER A 386 1.08 2.58 20.21
N THR A 387 0.70 1.49 19.57
CA THR A 387 1.55 0.33 19.29
C THR A 387 1.84 0.30 17.80
N THR A 388 3.12 0.24 17.45
CA THR A 388 3.54 -0.02 16.07
C THR A 388 3.57 -1.51 15.83
N LEU A 389 2.78 -1.96 14.86
CA LEU A 389 2.73 -3.32 14.36
C LEU A 389 3.64 -3.47 13.14
N ARG A 390 4.29 -4.62 13.03
CA ARG A 390 4.95 -5.10 11.82
C ARG A 390 3.99 -6.03 11.08
N VAL A 391 3.70 -5.68 9.84
CA VAL A 391 2.86 -6.46 8.93
C VAL A 391 3.77 -7.15 7.92
N GLU A 392 3.79 -8.47 7.87
CA GLU A 392 4.60 -9.29 6.98
C GLU A 392 3.71 -9.88 5.88
N ASN A 393 4.10 -9.69 4.63
CA ASN A 393 3.37 -10.19 3.47
C ASN A 393 4.02 -11.45 2.90
N ARG A 394 3.31 -12.58 2.94
CA ARG A 394 3.73 -13.85 2.31
C ARG A 394 2.94 -14.17 1.04
N LEU A 395 2.04 -13.29 0.62
CA LEU A 395 1.32 -13.42 -0.63
C LEU A 395 2.23 -12.98 -1.79
N PRO A 396 1.99 -13.48 -3.02
CA PRO A 396 2.84 -13.19 -4.18
C PRO A 396 2.55 -11.82 -4.84
N PHE A 397 1.84 -10.92 -4.14
CA PHE A 397 1.36 -9.62 -4.63
C PHE A 397 1.67 -8.51 -3.62
N SER A 398 1.65 -7.25 -4.05
CA SER A 398 1.78 -6.12 -3.12
C SER A 398 0.47 -5.88 -2.34
N LEU A 399 0.56 -5.60 -1.04
CA LEU A 399 -0.61 -5.26 -0.22
C LEU A 399 -0.99 -3.78 -0.43
N ALA A 400 -2.16 -3.53 -1.03
CA ALA A 400 -2.75 -2.19 -1.10
C ALA A 400 -3.33 -1.74 0.23
N ARG A 401 -4.13 -2.61 0.86
CA ARG A 401 -4.88 -2.30 2.08
C ARG A 401 -4.82 -3.44 3.07
N VAL A 402 -4.74 -3.09 4.35
CA VAL A 402 -4.77 -4.04 5.47
C VAL A 402 -5.79 -3.54 6.49
N MET A 403 -6.74 -4.40 6.86
CA MET A 403 -7.66 -4.18 7.96
C MET A 403 -7.13 -4.89 9.18
N ILE A 404 -6.88 -4.15 10.26
CA ILE A 404 -6.38 -4.73 11.52
C ILE A 404 -7.46 -4.64 12.57
N LYS A 405 -7.85 -5.78 13.14
CA LYS A 405 -8.72 -5.84 14.30
C LYS A 405 -7.89 -5.67 15.57
N PRO A 406 -8.10 -4.60 16.36
CA PRO A 406 -7.40 -4.39 17.63
C PRO A 406 -7.66 -5.53 18.61
N SER A 407 -6.64 -5.93 19.38
CA SER A 407 -6.78 -6.89 20.47
C SER A 407 -7.30 -6.18 21.73
N GLY A 408 -8.25 -6.77 22.45
CA GLY A 408 -8.66 -6.30 23.80
C GLY A 408 -10.15 -6.05 24.00
N SER A 409 -10.98 -6.08 22.95
CA SER A 409 -12.44 -6.08 23.09
C SER A 409 -13.10 -6.86 21.95
N SER A 410 -14.02 -7.75 22.30
CA SER A 410 -14.79 -8.60 21.36
C SER A 410 -15.68 -7.81 20.38
N GLY A 411 -15.81 -6.50 20.55
CA GLY A 411 -16.53 -5.59 19.65
C GLY A 411 -15.66 -4.57 18.91
N SER A 412 -14.33 -4.68 18.97
CA SER A 412 -13.44 -3.68 18.35
C SER A 412 -13.62 -3.64 16.83
N VAL A 413 -13.87 -2.45 16.29
CA VAL A 413 -13.98 -2.20 14.85
C VAL A 413 -12.59 -2.34 14.22
N ALA A 414 -12.50 -3.01 13.07
CA ALA A 414 -11.25 -3.14 12.34
C ALA A 414 -10.79 -1.77 11.79
N VAL A 415 -9.52 -1.45 12.01
CA VAL A 415 -8.89 -0.20 11.58
C VAL A 415 -8.34 -0.38 10.15
N PRO A 416 -8.77 0.43 9.17
CA PRO A 416 -8.26 0.37 7.80
C PRO A 416 -6.92 1.10 7.65
N PHE A 417 -5.92 0.41 7.09
CA PHE A 417 -4.69 1.01 6.59
C PHE A 417 -4.67 0.92 5.07
N LYS A 418 -4.69 2.07 4.38
CA LYS A 418 -4.65 2.16 2.92
C LYS A 418 -3.24 2.50 2.45
N GLY A 419 -2.95 2.18 1.19
CA GLY A 419 -1.69 2.47 0.53
C GLY A 419 -0.46 1.89 1.22
N VAL A 420 -0.59 0.72 1.87
CA VAL A 420 0.50 0.18 2.70
C VAL A 420 1.71 -0.22 1.85
N GLY A 421 1.48 -0.66 0.61
CA GLY A 421 2.52 -0.96 -0.39
C GLY A 421 3.53 -2.02 0.05
N ILE A 422 3.10 -3.02 0.83
CA ILE A 422 4.01 -4.06 1.30
C ILE A 422 4.19 -5.11 0.21
N GLY A 423 5.36 -5.17 -0.40
CA GLY A 423 5.68 -6.12 -1.46
C GLY A 423 5.69 -7.58 -1.00
N PRO A 424 5.70 -8.54 -1.94
CA PRO A 424 5.80 -9.96 -1.61
C PRO A 424 7.10 -10.26 -0.87
N ALA A 425 7.03 -11.09 0.18
CA ALA A 425 8.14 -11.40 1.07
C ALA A 425 8.79 -10.17 1.74
N ARG A 426 8.02 -9.10 1.96
CA ARG A 426 8.43 -7.89 2.69
C ARG A 426 7.60 -7.70 3.95
N ALA A 427 8.07 -6.78 4.80
CA ALA A 427 7.31 -6.33 5.96
C ALA A 427 7.24 -4.80 6.00
N GLY A 428 6.07 -4.28 6.35
CA GLY A 428 5.81 -2.86 6.59
C GLY A 428 5.47 -2.59 8.06
N ARG A 429 5.26 -1.32 8.39
CA ARG A 429 4.86 -0.88 9.73
C ARG A 429 3.59 -0.07 9.67
N VAL A 430 2.70 -0.31 10.62
CA VAL A 430 1.45 0.44 10.83
C VAL A 430 1.26 0.67 12.33
N SER A 431 0.50 1.69 12.72
CA SER A 431 0.31 2.03 14.14
C SER A 431 -1.16 2.03 14.51
N ILE A 432 -1.49 1.43 15.67
CA ILE A 432 -2.85 1.38 16.23
C ILE A 432 -2.86 1.88 17.68
N GLU A 433 -4.00 2.37 18.15
CA GLU A 433 -4.23 2.78 19.54
C GLU A 433 -4.72 1.60 20.39
N ALA A 434 -3.98 0.49 20.38
CA ALA A 434 -4.30 -0.73 21.12
C ALA A 434 -3.03 -1.54 21.42
N PRO A 435 -3.05 -2.47 22.40
CA PRO A 435 -1.86 -3.23 22.80
C PRO A 435 -1.35 -4.18 21.70
N GLY A 436 -2.21 -4.56 20.76
CA GLY A 436 -1.91 -5.47 19.66
C GLY A 436 -3.06 -5.53 18.67
N GLY A 437 -2.90 -6.33 17.62
CA GLY A 437 -3.93 -6.50 16.61
C GLY A 437 -3.70 -7.75 15.78
N THR A 438 -4.76 -8.20 15.12
CA THR A 438 -4.74 -9.31 14.16
C THR A 438 -5.24 -8.81 12.81
N VAL A 439 -4.76 -9.41 11.72
CA VAL A 439 -5.29 -9.09 10.39
C VAL A 439 -6.71 -9.64 10.27
N ASP A 440 -7.63 -8.81 9.79
CA ASP A 440 -9.01 -9.18 9.51
C ASP A 440 -9.21 -9.41 8.01
N ARG A 441 -8.74 -8.46 7.19
CA ARG A 441 -8.87 -8.50 5.73
C ARG A 441 -7.69 -7.80 5.07
N VAL A 442 -7.34 -8.23 3.86
CA VAL A 442 -6.37 -7.53 3.02
C VAL A 442 -6.91 -7.32 1.61
N THR A 443 -6.33 -6.35 0.91
CA THR A 443 -6.56 -6.08 -0.50
C THR A 443 -5.22 -6.04 -1.19
N LEU A 444 -5.11 -6.77 -2.29
CA LEU A 444 -3.93 -6.86 -3.13
C LEU A 444 -4.04 -5.90 -4.31
N THR A 445 -2.89 -5.48 -4.82
CA THR A 445 -2.82 -4.86 -6.14
C THR A 445 -2.62 -5.91 -7.22
N GLY A 446 -2.91 -5.54 -8.47
CA GLY A 446 -2.47 -6.32 -9.63
C GLY A 446 -0.94 -6.40 -9.77
N LEU A 447 -0.20 -5.60 -8.99
CA LEU A 447 1.27 -5.50 -8.94
C LEU A 447 1.82 -5.78 -7.54
#